data_AF-A0A430PZQ9-F1
#
_entry.id   AF-A0A430PZQ9-F1
#
_cell.length_a   1.000
_cell.length_b   1.000
_cell.length_c   1.000
_cell.angle_alpha   90.00
_cell.angle_beta   90.00
_cell.angle_gamma   90.00
#
_symmetry.space_group_name_H-M   'P 1'
#
loop_
_entity.id
_entity.type
_entity.pdbx_description
1 polymer ?
#
loop_
_entity_poly.entity_id
_entity_poly.type
_entity_poly.pdbx_seq_one_letter_code
_entity_poly.pdbx_strand_id
1 'polypeptide(L)'
;LHIDAHSDMDYPELVDEFPIGHFPHSTNEMKTLMQTNDEFIQSAIITNLIQTVYIIYPYWTFNASYAYTSSLGITTINNTKQICMCLNINTTDNNTDNDVDNIDDEEEDHCKTRNQDNPLNDYILSSNQCPKTWLYHYIELNSLTASNILRYSNYWSLNKLLNLNLINHSKPTTFDQEGNQPNPPHSPPLPPHHHHRHDEYLPLILDIDEDFFGVHLVTHNLLKSGLNINFIHTMNSIISLIFCPIHYINEIHIDQIYRWLIEYIYINIHSKNNYKSIIDHNQLMMILKKINKTLQITDIFCYNYTLYLIKLNELFINNTITYHQIDVLKYVGVCFTNSLITYQYIPEIHLCLGHNLPNQSLVDEFLPISNDLLKLAIHFTQILLTIPYQPNIITIARSSRDGYTPRWLQYDIELMIINILKKVFI
;
A
#
# COMPACT_ATOMS: atom_id res chain seq x y z
N LEU A 1 6.14 5.47 9.35
CA LEU A 1 7.13 5.79 8.30
C LEU A 1 6.77 4.92 7.13
N HIS A 2 6.28 5.52 6.07
CA HIS A 2 5.86 4.88 4.83
C HIS A 2 6.89 5.14 3.75
N ILE A 3 7.22 4.13 2.94
CA ILE A 3 8.20 4.23 1.85
C ILE A 3 7.53 3.70 0.59
N ASP A 4 7.28 4.57 -0.37
CA ASP A 4 6.33 4.32 -1.46
C ASP A 4 6.67 5.18 -2.69
N ALA A 5 6.27 4.75 -3.89
CA ALA A 5 6.27 5.60 -5.08
C ALA A 5 5.21 6.71 -5.07
N HIS A 6 4.10 6.55 -4.34
CA HIS A 6 2.97 7.47 -4.31
C HIS A 6 2.37 7.71 -2.92
N SER A 7 1.39 8.61 -2.84
CA SER A 7 0.80 9.05 -1.57
C SER A 7 -0.37 8.17 -1.16
N ASP A 8 -0.25 7.51 -0.02
CA ASP A 8 -1.31 6.67 0.58
C ASP A 8 -2.19 7.49 1.54
N MET A 9 -2.60 8.65 1.07
CA MET A 9 -3.38 9.64 1.82
C MET A 9 -4.76 9.84 1.20
N ASP A 10 -5.40 8.78 0.72
CA ASP A 10 -6.78 8.83 0.25
C ASP A 10 -7.77 8.80 1.45
N TYR A 11 -9.01 9.24 1.22
CA TYR A 11 -10.00 9.49 2.27
C TYR A 11 -10.84 8.24 2.57
N PRO A 12 -10.84 7.69 3.79
CA PRO A 12 -11.69 6.57 4.11
C PRO A 12 -13.18 6.96 4.07
N GLU A 13 -14.04 6.01 3.72
CA GLU A 13 -15.47 6.17 3.88
C GLU A 13 -15.89 6.03 5.35
N LEU A 14 -16.84 6.85 5.77
CA LEU A 14 -17.41 6.78 7.11
C LEU A 14 -18.52 5.72 7.14
N VAL A 15 -18.12 4.47 7.39
CA VAL A 15 -19.01 3.31 7.51
C VAL A 15 -19.47 3.06 8.96
N ASP A 16 -20.48 2.22 9.13
CA ASP A 16 -20.92 1.76 10.46
C ASP A 16 -19.76 1.07 11.19
N GLU A 17 -19.65 1.28 12.50
CA GLU A 17 -18.56 0.79 13.37
C GLU A 17 -17.17 1.41 13.07
N PHE A 18 -17.06 2.46 12.23
CA PHE A 18 -15.79 3.18 12.09
C PHE A 18 -15.42 3.90 13.42
N PRO A 19 -14.25 3.62 14.04
CA PRO A 19 -13.91 4.08 15.40
C PRO A 19 -13.42 5.53 15.45
N ILE A 20 -14.29 6.48 15.10
CA ILE A 20 -13.94 7.91 15.01
C ILE A 20 -13.45 8.46 16.36
N GLY A 21 -12.20 8.94 16.40
CA GLY A 21 -11.63 9.61 17.57
C GLY A 21 -11.22 8.70 18.72
N HIS A 22 -11.23 7.38 18.55
CA HIS A 22 -10.75 6.44 19.56
C HIS A 22 -10.02 5.25 18.93
N PHE A 23 -9.21 4.58 19.75
CA PHE A 23 -8.55 3.35 19.33
C PHE A 23 -9.60 2.25 19.05
N PRO A 24 -9.41 1.42 18.01
CA PRO A 24 -10.31 0.30 17.73
C PRO A 24 -10.32 -0.68 18.93
N HIS A 25 -11.53 -1.03 19.38
CA HIS A 25 -11.79 -1.91 20.51
C HIS A 25 -12.27 -3.31 20.08
N SER A 26 -12.58 -3.49 18.80
CA SER A 26 -13.05 -4.77 18.26
C SER A 26 -12.38 -5.11 16.92
N THR A 27 -12.45 -6.38 16.55
CA THR A 27 -11.99 -6.83 15.23
C THR A 27 -12.81 -6.21 14.09
N ASN A 28 -14.08 -5.88 14.32
CA ASN A 28 -14.89 -5.22 13.30
C ASN A 28 -14.44 -3.78 13.09
N GLU A 29 -14.25 -3.02 14.17
CA GLU A 29 -13.73 -1.65 14.09
C GLU A 29 -12.36 -1.65 13.40
N MET A 30 -11.46 -2.58 13.73
CA MET A 30 -10.17 -2.72 13.05
C MET A 30 -10.33 -2.97 11.54
N LYS A 31 -11.27 -3.84 11.14
CA LYS A 31 -11.53 -4.11 9.71
C LYS A 31 -12.04 -2.88 8.97
N THR A 32 -12.78 -1.98 9.62
CA THR A 32 -13.24 -0.74 8.98
C THR A 32 -12.13 0.28 8.72
N LEU A 33 -10.92 0.10 9.26
CA LEU A 33 -9.75 0.92 8.93
C LEU A 33 -9.01 0.41 7.70
N MET A 34 -9.23 -0.86 7.36
CA MET A 34 -8.70 -1.51 6.18
C MET A 34 -9.80 -1.47 5.11
N GLN A 35 -10.04 -0.28 4.56
CA GLN A 35 -11.01 -0.10 3.48
C GLN A 35 -10.30 -0.28 2.16
N THR A 36 -9.39 0.61 1.76
CA THR A 36 -8.56 0.44 0.56
C THR A 36 -7.07 0.48 0.92
N ASN A 37 -6.19 0.23 -0.05
CA ASN A 37 -4.72 0.34 0.12
C ASN A 37 -4.31 1.74 0.59
N ASP A 38 -4.89 2.79 0.02
CA ASP A 38 -4.43 4.18 0.21
C ASP A 38 -5.17 4.92 1.34
N GLU A 39 -6.08 4.24 2.07
CA GLU A 39 -6.95 4.87 3.08
C GLU A 39 -6.55 4.56 4.52
N PHE A 40 -5.67 3.57 4.75
CA PHE A 40 -5.33 3.12 6.10
C PHE A 40 -4.64 4.22 6.91
N ILE A 41 -3.73 4.99 6.31
CA ILE A 41 -2.98 6.03 7.03
C ILE A 41 -3.92 7.12 7.56
N GLN A 42 -4.82 7.64 6.71
CA GLN A 42 -5.83 8.60 7.15
C GLN A 42 -6.76 8.00 8.20
N SER A 43 -7.21 6.76 8.01
CA SER A 43 -8.01 6.04 9.00
C SER A 43 -7.31 6.00 10.36
N ALA A 44 -6.04 5.60 10.38
CA ALA A 44 -5.24 5.52 11.60
C ALA A 44 -5.04 6.88 12.29
N ILE A 45 -4.99 7.98 11.54
CA ILE A 45 -4.95 9.32 12.14
C ILE A 45 -6.28 9.64 12.86
N ILE A 46 -7.41 9.43 12.18
CA ILE A 46 -8.75 9.73 12.72
C ILE A 46 -9.05 8.92 14.00
N THR A 47 -8.53 7.69 14.08
CA THR A 47 -8.69 6.81 15.25
C THR A 47 -7.63 7.05 16.34
N ASN A 48 -6.82 8.09 16.22
CA ASN A 48 -5.69 8.40 17.11
C ASN A 48 -4.60 7.31 17.20
N LEU A 49 -4.52 6.38 16.23
CA LEU A 49 -3.45 5.38 16.16
C LEU A 49 -2.11 6.02 15.76
N ILE A 50 -2.16 7.03 14.88
CA ILE A 50 -0.97 7.70 14.34
C ILE A 50 -1.13 9.22 14.50
N GLN A 51 -0.06 9.88 14.97
CA GLN A 51 0.00 11.35 15.10
C GLN A 51 1.09 11.97 14.23
N THR A 52 1.99 11.16 13.67
CA THR A 52 3.06 11.61 12.78
C THR A 52 3.24 10.62 11.65
N VAL A 53 3.13 11.12 10.42
CA VAL A 53 3.34 10.35 9.20
C VAL A 53 4.54 10.94 8.49
N TYR A 54 5.46 10.05 8.13
CA TYR A 54 6.54 10.34 7.20
C TYR A 54 6.29 9.49 5.97
N ILE A 55 6.15 10.09 4.80
CA ILE A 55 6.11 9.40 3.52
C ILE A 55 7.41 9.69 2.80
N ILE A 56 8.13 8.65 2.39
CA ILE A 56 9.37 8.77 1.64
C ILE A 56 9.16 8.29 0.22
N TYR A 57 9.31 9.23 -0.70
CA TYR A 57 9.24 8.99 -2.13
C TYR A 57 10.62 8.67 -2.72
N PRO A 58 10.70 7.80 -3.74
CA PRO A 58 11.93 7.60 -4.47
C PRO A 58 12.29 8.84 -5.28
N TYR A 59 13.56 8.94 -5.66
CA TYR A 59 14.06 10.12 -6.37
C TYR A 59 13.43 10.35 -7.75
N TRP A 60 12.73 9.36 -8.30
CA TRP A 60 12.18 9.40 -9.65
C TRP A 60 10.71 9.86 -9.69
N THR A 61 9.99 9.92 -8.55
CA THR A 61 8.61 10.43 -8.49
C THR A 61 8.52 11.86 -7.99
N PHE A 62 9.27 12.17 -6.94
CA PHE A 62 9.06 13.41 -6.20
C PHE A 62 10.38 14.07 -5.86
N ASN A 63 10.64 15.29 -6.36
CA ASN A 63 11.95 15.96 -6.23
C ASN A 63 12.07 16.89 -5.02
N ALA A 64 11.03 17.03 -4.20
CA ALA A 64 11.00 17.95 -3.08
C ALA A 64 10.89 17.21 -1.74
N SER A 65 11.00 17.97 -0.65
CA SER A 65 10.69 17.49 0.69
C SER A 65 9.90 18.58 1.40
N TYR A 66 8.77 18.23 1.98
CA TYR A 66 7.89 19.16 2.68
C TYR A 66 7.51 18.63 4.05
N ALA A 67 7.20 19.54 4.96
CA ALA A 67 6.71 19.20 6.28
C ALA A 67 5.58 20.14 6.64
N TYR A 68 4.47 19.57 7.06
CA TYR A 68 3.23 20.26 7.36
C TYR A 68 2.77 19.88 8.77
N THR A 69 2.11 20.84 9.41
CA THR A 69 1.15 20.51 10.46
C THR A 69 -0.22 20.47 9.80
N SER A 70 -0.84 19.31 9.83
CA SER A 70 -2.07 19.04 9.10
C SER A 70 -3.20 18.72 10.07
N SER A 71 -4.43 18.87 9.61
CA SER A 71 -5.60 18.52 10.40
C SER A 71 -6.61 17.75 9.57
N LEU A 72 -7.23 16.75 10.17
CA LEU A 72 -8.40 16.07 9.62
C LEU A 72 -9.66 16.53 10.33
N GLY A 73 -10.77 16.46 9.62
CA GLY A 73 -12.11 16.79 10.09
C GLY A 73 -13.19 15.96 9.39
N ILE A 74 -14.43 16.17 9.83
CA ILE A 74 -15.61 15.64 9.15
C ILE A 74 -16.40 16.82 8.61
N THR A 75 -16.60 16.82 7.29
CA THR A 75 -17.47 17.78 6.61
C THR A 75 -18.73 17.10 6.11
N THR A 76 -19.69 17.87 5.62
CA THR A 76 -20.92 17.36 4.99
C THR A 76 -21.11 18.04 3.64
N ILE A 77 -21.00 17.26 2.56
CA ILE A 77 -21.27 17.69 1.19
C ILE A 77 -22.45 16.90 0.67
N ASN A 78 -23.46 17.58 0.10
CA ASN A 78 -24.64 16.94 -0.48
C ASN A 78 -25.31 15.91 0.46
N ASN A 79 -25.43 16.24 1.76
CA ASN A 79 -25.95 15.38 2.83
C ASN A 79 -25.14 14.11 3.12
N THR A 80 -23.95 13.97 2.54
CA THR A 80 -23.02 12.87 2.84
C THR A 80 -21.91 13.37 3.73
N LYS A 81 -21.62 12.64 4.81
CA LYS A 81 -20.47 12.93 5.68
C LYS A 81 -19.21 12.41 5.02
N GLN A 82 -18.17 13.23 5.00
CA GLN A 82 -16.88 12.89 4.38
C GLN A 82 -15.74 13.40 5.24
N ILE A 83 -14.59 12.73 5.15
CA ILE A 83 -13.34 13.21 5.74
C ILE A 83 -12.83 14.39 4.92
N CYS A 84 -12.38 15.43 5.61
CA CYS A 84 -11.68 16.55 5.01
C CYS A 84 -10.30 16.72 5.64
N MET A 85 -9.35 17.20 4.86
CA MET A 85 -7.97 17.45 5.25
C MET A 85 -7.61 18.89 4.98
N CYS A 86 -6.99 19.55 5.95
CA CYS A 86 -6.40 20.88 5.79
C CYS A 86 -4.90 20.80 6.02
N LEU A 87 -4.13 21.33 5.06
CA LEU A 87 -2.69 21.48 5.18
C LEU A 87 -2.41 22.92 5.62
N ASN A 88 -1.83 23.10 6.81
CA ASN A 88 -1.31 24.40 7.20
C ASN A 88 0.09 24.55 6.60
N ILE A 89 0.18 25.28 5.49
CA ILE A 89 1.44 25.65 4.87
C ILE A 89 1.88 26.94 5.55
N ASN A 90 2.89 26.86 6.41
CA ASN A 90 3.60 28.07 6.83
C ASN A 90 4.34 28.63 5.61
N THR A 91 3.67 29.42 4.77
CA THR A 91 4.27 30.21 3.69
C THR A 91 5.05 31.37 4.32
N THR A 92 6.13 31.06 5.04
CA THR A 92 7.19 32.04 5.30
C THR A 92 8.15 32.07 4.11
N ASP A 93 7.64 32.23 2.90
CA ASP A 93 8.46 32.68 1.78
C ASP A 93 8.59 34.19 1.92
N ASN A 94 9.63 34.62 2.63
CA ASN A 94 10.13 36.00 2.62
C ASN A 94 10.74 36.35 1.25
N ASN A 95 9.98 36.20 0.17
CA ASN A 95 10.29 36.89 -1.08
C ASN A 95 9.56 38.24 -1.04
N THR A 96 10.27 39.20 -0.46
CA THR A 96 9.98 40.62 -0.62
C THR A 96 10.20 41.03 -2.07
N ASP A 97 9.21 40.78 -2.93
CA ASP A 97 8.98 41.64 -4.07
C ASP A 97 7.73 42.46 -3.77
N ASN A 98 7.98 43.72 -3.46
CA ASN A 98 6.96 44.72 -3.16
C ASN A 98 6.14 44.96 -4.43
N ASP A 99 4.97 44.33 -4.53
CA ASP A 99 3.86 44.92 -5.27
C ASP A 99 2.66 45.01 -4.33
N VAL A 100 2.38 46.27 -4.02
CA VAL A 100 1.30 46.77 -3.18
C VAL A 100 0.01 46.61 -3.96
N ASP A 101 -0.94 45.81 -3.45
CA ASP A 101 -2.34 46.22 -3.26
C ASP A 101 -3.22 45.07 -2.72
N ASN A 102 -3.59 45.21 -1.43
CA ASN A 102 -4.85 44.83 -0.78
C ASN A 102 -5.55 43.51 -1.17
N ILE A 103 -5.37 42.45 -0.35
CA ILE A 103 -6.47 41.57 0.11
C ILE A 103 -6.13 41.13 1.55
N ASP A 104 -7.13 41.04 2.42
CA ASP A 104 -7.02 40.53 3.79
C ASP A 104 -6.40 39.12 3.79
N ASP A 105 -5.13 39.00 4.23
CA ASP A 105 -4.44 37.72 4.41
C ASP A 105 -5.00 36.97 5.64
N GLU A 106 -6.21 36.42 5.54
CA GLU A 106 -6.55 35.23 6.31
C GLU A 106 -5.63 34.11 5.80
N GLU A 107 -4.90 33.43 6.70
CA GLU A 107 -4.19 32.19 6.42
C GLU A 107 -5.14 31.25 5.66
N GLU A 108 -5.07 31.21 4.32
CA GLU A 108 -5.93 30.34 3.52
C GLU A 108 -5.45 28.90 3.75
N ASP A 109 -5.96 28.26 4.81
CA ASP A 109 -5.78 26.84 5.00
C ASP A 109 -6.31 26.13 3.74
N HIS A 110 -5.43 25.39 3.07
CA HIS A 110 -5.79 24.60 1.91
C HIS A 110 -6.54 23.35 2.38
N CYS A 111 -7.84 23.51 2.61
CA CYS A 111 -8.74 22.44 3.00
C CYS A 111 -9.37 21.77 1.78
N LYS A 112 -9.46 20.44 1.82
CA LYS A 112 -9.95 19.62 0.71
C LYS A 112 -10.61 18.33 1.20
N THR A 113 -11.45 17.73 0.35
CA THR A 113 -12.13 16.45 0.59
C THR A 113 -12.38 15.72 -0.73
N ARG A 114 -12.73 14.43 -0.68
CA ARG A 114 -13.01 13.62 -1.87
C ARG A 114 -14.18 14.19 -2.68
N ASN A 115 -13.95 14.46 -3.96
CA ASN A 115 -15.01 14.81 -4.89
C ASN A 115 -15.76 13.54 -5.34
N GLN A 116 -17.05 13.47 -5.05
CA GLN A 116 -17.89 12.32 -5.39
C GLN A 116 -18.14 12.17 -6.89
N ASP A 117 -18.13 13.28 -7.64
CA ASP A 117 -18.41 13.28 -9.07
C ASP A 117 -17.14 13.01 -9.91
N ASN A 118 -15.97 13.26 -9.34
CA ASN A 118 -14.68 13.04 -9.98
C ASN A 118 -13.60 12.68 -8.96
N PRO A 119 -13.37 11.39 -8.67
CA PRO A 119 -12.44 10.96 -7.63
C PRO A 119 -10.97 11.31 -7.93
N LEU A 120 -10.64 11.71 -9.17
CA LEU A 120 -9.27 12.11 -9.52
C LEU A 120 -8.90 13.51 -9.02
N ASN A 121 -9.89 14.32 -8.63
CA ASN A 121 -9.66 15.69 -8.18
C ASN A 121 -10.34 15.91 -6.83
N ASP A 122 -9.66 16.56 -5.91
CA ASP A 122 -10.27 16.93 -4.64
C ASP A 122 -11.27 18.09 -4.80
N TYR A 123 -12.29 18.10 -3.96
CA TYR A 123 -13.18 19.24 -3.77
C TYR A 123 -12.55 20.20 -2.76
N ILE A 124 -12.29 21.44 -3.19
CA ILE A 124 -11.71 22.49 -2.35
C ILE A 124 -12.76 23.03 -1.39
N LEU A 125 -12.40 23.16 -0.12
CA LEU A 125 -13.23 23.66 0.96
C LEU A 125 -12.69 24.99 1.46
N SER A 126 -13.58 25.88 1.92
CA SER A 126 -13.16 27.00 2.75
C SER A 126 -12.74 26.49 4.14
N SER A 127 -11.82 27.18 4.82
CA SER A 127 -11.26 26.74 6.11
C SER A 127 -12.32 26.40 7.17
N ASN A 128 -13.42 27.16 7.20
CA ASN A 128 -14.54 26.94 8.12
C ASN A 128 -15.43 25.72 7.80
N GLN A 129 -15.32 25.13 6.61
CA GLN A 129 -16.10 23.94 6.21
C GLN A 129 -15.47 22.63 6.66
N CYS A 130 -14.22 22.65 7.11
CA CYS A 130 -13.52 21.49 7.63
C CYS A 130 -13.11 21.68 9.10
N PRO A 131 -13.85 21.09 10.06
CA PRO A 131 -13.50 21.18 11.47
C PRO A 131 -12.14 20.53 11.74
N LYS A 132 -11.14 21.32 12.15
CA LYS A 132 -9.77 20.86 12.44
C LYS A 132 -9.70 20.05 13.74
N THR A 133 -10.18 18.81 13.70
CA THR A 133 -10.43 17.99 14.89
C THR A 133 -9.23 17.16 15.28
N TRP A 134 -8.58 16.51 14.30
CA TRP A 134 -7.44 15.64 14.52
C TRP A 134 -6.19 16.26 13.93
N LEU A 135 -5.34 16.84 14.78
CA LEU A 135 -4.06 17.43 14.40
C LEU A 135 -3.00 16.34 14.29
N TYR A 136 -2.21 16.39 13.22
CA TYR A 136 -1.11 15.46 13.00
C TYR A 136 0.03 16.12 12.23
N HIS A 137 1.21 15.52 12.31
CA HIS A 137 2.36 15.93 11.51
C HIS A 137 2.44 15.11 10.24
N TYR A 138 2.55 15.78 9.10
CA TYR A 138 2.65 15.16 7.78
C TYR A 138 3.95 15.61 7.11
N ILE A 139 4.86 14.66 6.87
CA ILE A 139 6.18 14.94 6.31
C ILE A 139 6.37 14.10 5.06
N GLU A 140 6.60 14.77 3.94
CA GLU A 140 6.92 14.15 2.66
C GLU A 140 8.40 14.35 2.36
N LEU A 141 9.12 13.28 2.08
CA LEU A 141 10.57 13.33 1.90
C LEU A 141 10.98 12.68 0.58
N ASN A 142 11.80 13.37 -0.20
CA ASN A 142 12.55 12.70 -1.26
C ASN A 142 13.67 11.83 -0.65
N SER A 143 13.82 10.60 -1.15
CA SER A 143 14.80 9.61 -0.69
C SER A 143 16.26 10.09 -0.62
N LEU A 144 16.67 11.06 -1.46
CA LEU A 144 18.01 11.67 -1.45
C LEU A 144 18.27 12.52 -0.20
N THR A 145 17.22 13.12 0.36
CA THR A 145 17.32 14.04 1.50
C THR A 145 16.76 13.46 2.80
N ALA A 146 15.93 12.43 2.70
CA ALA A 146 15.21 11.82 3.81
C ALA A 146 16.13 11.45 4.99
N SER A 147 17.24 10.78 4.72
CA SER A 147 18.20 10.37 5.76
C SER A 147 18.73 11.54 6.58
N ASN A 148 19.08 12.66 5.94
CA ASN A 148 19.56 13.85 6.62
C ASN A 148 18.46 14.49 7.48
N ILE A 149 17.23 14.58 6.96
CA ILE A 149 16.11 15.19 7.68
C ILE A 149 15.73 14.33 8.89
N LEU A 150 15.55 13.03 8.71
CA LEU A 150 15.19 12.10 9.78
C LEU A 150 16.23 12.03 10.90
N ARG A 151 17.50 12.25 10.58
CA ARG A 151 18.59 12.18 11.55
C ARG A 151 18.90 13.50 12.25
N TYR A 152 18.92 14.60 11.50
CA TYR A 152 19.50 15.87 11.95
C TYR A 152 18.51 17.02 12.06
N SER A 153 17.27 16.88 11.57
CA SER A 153 16.28 17.94 11.72
C SER A 153 15.95 18.17 13.19
N ASN A 154 16.07 19.42 13.65
CA ASN A 154 15.72 19.79 15.02
C ASN A 154 14.24 19.52 15.33
N TYR A 155 13.36 19.64 14.32
CA TYR A 155 11.91 19.52 14.48
C TYR A 155 11.37 18.19 13.98
N TRP A 156 11.96 17.62 12.93
CA TRP A 156 11.40 16.49 12.20
C TRP A 156 12.23 15.20 12.31
N SER A 157 13.28 15.19 13.14
CA SER A 157 14.05 13.96 13.37
C SER A 157 13.29 12.91 14.18
N LEU A 158 13.64 11.65 13.96
CA LEU A 158 13.09 10.50 14.69
C LEU A 158 13.67 10.34 16.11
N ASN A 159 14.70 11.12 16.47
CA ASN A 159 15.42 11.03 17.74
C ASN A 159 14.66 11.64 18.95
N LYS A 160 13.36 11.92 18.81
CA LYS A 160 12.58 12.48 19.91
C LYS A 160 12.27 11.39 20.95
N LEU A 161 12.89 11.52 22.12
CA LEU A 161 12.57 10.75 23.32
C LEU A 161 11.19 11.19 23.87
N LEU A 162 10.38 10.25 24.38
CA LEU A 162 9.18 10.59 25.14
C LEU A 162 9.58 11.42 26.36
N ASN A 163 9.15 12.67 26.41
CA ASN A 163 9.27 13.48 27.62
C ASN A 163 8.09 13.15 28.54
N LEU A 164 8.24 12.06 29.31
CA LEU A 164 7.24 11.47 30.23
C LEU A 164 6.65 12.44 31.28
N ASN A 165 7.21 13.64 31.42
CA ASN A 165 6.75 14.63 32.39
C ASN A 165 5.36 15.22 32.07
N LEU A 166 4.84 15.04 30.85
CA LEU A 166 3.51 15.57 30.47
C LEU A 166 2.35 14.61 30.76
N ILE A 167 2.60 13.31 30.95
CA ILE A 167 1.52 12.31 31.16
C ILE A 167 1.13 12.20 32.65
N ASN A 168 2.02 12.58 33.57
CA ASN A 168 1.79 12.42 35.02
C ASN A 168 0.92 13.50 35.69
N HIS A 169 0.41 14.50 34.95
CA HIS A 169 -0.49 15.51 35.53
C HIS A 169 -1.98 15.13 35.52
N SER A 170 -2.31 13.89 35.15
CA SER A 170 -3.67 13.35 35.19
C SER A 170 -3.88 12.29 36.29
N LYS A 171 -3.39 12.55 37.51
CA LYS A 171 -3.83 11.82 38.71
C LYS A 171 -4.58 12.74 39.68
N PRO A 172 -5.75 12.31 40.19
CA PRO A 172 -6.53 13.10 41.14
C PRO A 172 -5.79 13.18 42.48
N THR A 173 -5.77 14.39 43.02
CA THR A 173 -5.27 14.71 44.36
C THR A 173 -6.06 13.96 45.44
N THR A 174 -5.48 12.91 46.00
CA THR A 174 -5.90 12.38 47.30
C THR A 174 -5.02 12.99 48.39
N PHE A 175 -5.64 13.85 49.21
CA PHE A 175 -5.22 14.15 50.57
C PHE A 175 -5.14 12.85 51.38
N ASP A 176 -4.05 12.61 52.09
CA ASP A 176 -4.10 12.40 53.56
C ASP A 176 -2.72 12.12 54.20
N GLN A 177 -2.46 12.93 55.22
CA GLN A 177 -1.94 12.63 56.56
C GLN A 177 -0.51 12.11 56.82
N GLU A 178 0.17 12.90 57.64
CA GLU A 178 1.36 12.60 58.43
C GLU A 178 1.20 11.36 59.33
N GLY A 179 2.26 10.57 59.46
CA GLY A 179 2.35 9.47 60.42
C GLY A 179 3.77 8.95 60.57
N ASN A 180 4.47 9.43 61.61
CA ASN A 180 5.73 8.89 62.13
C ASN A 180 5.63 7.39 62.46
N GLN A 181 6.61 6.56 62.03
CA GLN A 181 7.21 5.45 62.83
C GLN A 181 8.33 4.69 62.04
N PRO A 182 9.17 3.85 62.69
CA PRO A 182 10.63 3.89 62.53
C PRO A 182 11.24 2.77 61.66
N ASN A 183 12.50 2.99 61.26
CA ASN A 183 13.32 2.11 60.43
C ASN A 183 13.44 0.65 60.93
N PRO A 184 13.24 -0.36 60.07
CA PRO A 184 13.72 -1.72 60.29
C PRO A 184 15.08 -1.99 59.60
N PRO A 185 15.79 -3.07 59.96
CA PRO A 185 17.22 -3.21 59.74
C PRO A 185 17.60 -3.73 58.35
N HIS A 186 18.86 -3.45 57.99
CA HIS A 186 19.56 -3.86 56.78
C HIS A 186 19.27 -5.30 56.31
N SER A 187 18.63 -5.41 55.14
CA SER A 187 18.65 -6.58 54.28
C SER A 187 19.87 -6.54 53.32
N PRO A 188 20.43 -7.71 52.94
CA PRO A 188 21.63 -7.81 52.11
C PRO A 188 21.35 -7.34 50.67
N PRO A 189 22.39 -6.93 49.91
CA PRO A 189 22.22 -6.38 48.57
C PRO A 189 21.64 -7.46 47.65
N LEU A 190 20.45 -7.19 47.10
CA LEU A 190 19.93 -7.90 45.94
C LEU A 190 20.93 -7.78 44.79
N PRO A 191 21.11 -8.84 43.98
CA PRO A 191 21.96 -8.77 42.79
C PRO A 191 21.43 -7.68 41.86
N PRO A 192 22.29 -7.06 41.03
CA PRO A 192 21.89 -5.96 40.19
C PRO A 192 20.80 -6.46 39.25
N HIS A 193 19.55 -6.08 39.51
CA HIS A 193 18.54 -6.09 38.49
C HIS A 193 19.10 -5.23 37.35
N HIS A 194 19.39 -5.88 36.23
CA HIS A 194 19.56 -5.20 34.96
C HIS A 194 18.26 -4.44 34.70
N HIS A 195 18.19 -3.20 35.18
CA HIS A 195 17.34 -2.19 34.61
C HIS A 195 17.85 -2.00 33.18
N HIS A 196 17.31 -2.79 32.25
CA HIS A 196 17.12 -2.31 30.90
C HIS A 196 16.31 -1.03 31.06
N ARG A 197 17.02 0.09 31.03
CA ARG A 197 16.44 1.40 30.82
C ARG A 197 15.76 1.28 29.47
N HIS A 198 14.46 1.02 29.47
CA HIS A 198 13.65 1.23 28.29
C HIS A 198 13.75 2.72 28.04
N ASP A 199 14.68 3.12 27.17
CA ASP A 199 14.59 4.43 26.54
C ASP A 199 13.23 4.40 25.83
N GLU A 200 12.25 5.10 26.39
CA GLU A 200 10.87 5.13 25.88
C GLU A 200 10.86 5.96 24.59
N TYR A 201 11.25 5.32 23.50
CA TYR A 201 11.00 5.84 22.16
C TYR A 201 9.51 5.72 21.85
N LEU A 202 8.99 6.64 21.03
CA LEU A 202 7.64 6.51 20.50
C LEU A 202 7.52 5.21 19.69
N PRO A 203 6.37 4.52 19.73
CA PRO A 203 6.16 3.38 18.85
C PRO A 203 6.31 3.77 17.38
N LEU A 204 7.05 2.98 16.62
CA LEU A 204 7.29 3.21 15.20
C LEU A 204 6.77 2.05 14.36
N ILE A 205 5.93 2.39 13.38
CA ILE A 205 5.52 1.50 12.29
C ILE A 205 6.37 1.88 11.07
N LEU A 206 7.05 0.90 10.49
CA LEU A 206 7.74 0.99 9.21
C LEU A 206 6.93 0.22 8.18
N ASP A 207 6.39 0.94 7.21
CA ASP A 207 5.64 0.41 6.08
C ASP A 207 6.42 0.65 4.79
N ILE A 208 6.44 -0.36 3.92
CA ILE A 208 7.33 -0.41 2.76
C ILE A 208 6.58 -1.02 1.59
N ASP A 209 6.43 -0.23 0.54
CA ASP A 209 5.83 -0.64 -0.71
C ASP A 209 6.92 -0.97 -1.73
N GLU A 210 6.76 -2.11 -2.41
CA GLU A 210 7.74 -2.61 -3.37
C GLU A 210 7.92 -1.69 -4.57
N ASP A 211 6.92 -0.85 -4.87
CA ASP A 211 6.94 0.08 -5.98
C ASP A 211 7.85 1.29 -5.79
N PHE A 212 8.36 1.57 -4.58
CA PHE A 212 9.49 2.47 -4.36
C PHE A 212 10.67 2.13 -5.29
N PHE A 213 10.83 0.84 -5.61
CA PHE A 213 11.88 0.33 -6.50
C PHE A 213 11.53 0.40 -7.99
N GLY A 214 10.25 0.58 -8.33
CA GLY A 214 9.79 0.90 -9.67
C GLY A 214 8.34 0.54 -9.95
N VAL A 215 7.82 1.14 -11.02
CA VAL A 215 6.42 1.07 -11.45
C VAL A 215 6.31 0.55 -12.89
N HIS A 216 5.42 -0.41 -13.16
CA HIS A 216 5.18 -0.98 -14.48
C HIS A 216 3.69 -1.08 -14.81
N LEU A 217 3.23 -0.27 -15.76
CA LEU A 217 1.84 -0.26 -16.20
C LEU A 217 1.55 -1.45 -17.11
N VAL A 218 1.24 -2.61 -16.51
CA VAL A 218 1.15 -3.91 -17.20
C VAL A 218 0.25 -3.88 -18.44
N THR A 219 -0.86 -3.14 -18.39
CA THR A 219 -1.80 -3.01 -19.50
C THR A 219 -1.17 -2.31 -20.73
N HIS A 220 -0.17 -1.45 -20.55
CA HIS A 220 0.56 -0.80 -21.65
C HIS A 220 1.23 -1.82 -22.57
N ASN A 221 1.85 -2.86 -22.00
CA ASN A 221 2.51 -3.90 -22.79
C ASN A 221 1.53 -4.76 -23.59
N LEU A 222 0.35 -5.04 -23.01
CA LEU A 222 -0.73 -5.74 -23.71
C LEU A 222 -1.17 -4.94 -24.94
N LEU A 223 -1.44 -3.65 -24.77
CA LEU A 223 -1.87 -2.78 -25.87
C LEU A 223 -0.77 -2.61 -26.94
N LYS A 224 0.49 -2.42 -26.54
CA LYS A 224 1.64 -2.34 -27.45
C LYS A 224 1.84 -3.61 -28.29
N SER A 225 1.48 -4.78 -27.76
CA SER A 225 1.52 -6.05 -28.51
C SER A 225 0.43 -6.15 -29.60
N GLY A 226 -0.45 -5.15 -29.70
CA GLY A 226 -1.56 -5.11 -30.66
C GLY A 226 -2.81 -5.85 -30.18
N LEU A 227 -2.90 -6.24 -28.91
CA LEU A 227 -4.12 -6.82 -28.35
C LEU A 227 -5.19 -5.74 -28.17
N ASN A 228 -6.41 -6.06 -28.59
CA ASN A 228 -7.57 -5.16 -28.42
C ASN A 228 -8.03 -5.14 -26.96
N ILE A 229 -8.39 -3.96 -26.43
CA ILE A 229 -8.91 -3.81 -25.07
C ILE A 229 -10.16 -4.66 -24.79
N ASN A 230 -11.06 -4.82 -25.77
CA ASN A 230 -12.23 -5.70 -25.67
C ASN A 230 -11.83 -7.17 -25.57
N PHE A 231 -10.77 -7.59 -26.27
CA PHE A 231 -10.22 -8.93 -26.14
C PHE A 231 -9.67 -9.13 -24.73
N ILE A 232 -8.91 -8.17 -24.20
CA ILE A 232 -8.33 -8.22 -22.84
C ILE A 232 -9.43 -8.33 -21.79
N HIS A 233 -10.47 -7.49 -21.84
CA HIS A 233 -11.59 -7.55 -20.89
C HIS A 233 -12.39 -8.85 -21.00
N THR A 234 -12.62 -9.34 -22.21
CA THR A 234 -13.33 -10.62 -22.43
C THR A 234 -12.50 -11.77 -21.87
N MET A 235 -11.19 -11.78 -22.13
CA MET A 235 -10.28 -12.78 -21.59
C MET A 235 -10.25 -12.71 -20.06
N ASN A 236 -10.14 -11.53 -19.48
CA ASN A 236 -10.18 -11.31 -18.03
C ASN A 236 -11.44 -11.93 -17.40
N SER A 237 -12.60 -11.65 -17.99
CA SER A 237 -13.89 -12.18 -17.54
C SER A 237 -14.01 -13.71 -17.68
N ILE A 238 -13.36 -14.30 -18.69
CA ILE A 238 -13.33 -15.77 -18.86
C ILE A 238 -12.40 -16.39 -17.81
N ILE A 239 -11.25 -15.78 -17.54
CA ILE A 239 -10.27 -16.26 -16.56
C ILE A 239 -10.87 -16.32 -15.15
N SER A 240 -11.63 -15.29 -14.73
CA SER A 240 -12.29 -15.29 -13.42
C SER A 240 -13.36 -16.38 -13.26
N LEU A 241 -13.88 -16.90 -14.37
CA LEU A 241 -14.85 -18.00 -14.38
C LEU A 241 -14.18 -19.38 -14.55
N ILE A 242 -12.86 -19.42 -14.76
CA ILE A 242 -12.06 -20.64 -14.79
C ILE A 242 -11.49 -20.93 -13.40
N PHE A 243 -10.93 -19.93 -12.72
CA PHE A 243 -10.20 -20.09 -11.47
C PHE A 243 -11.02 -19.56 -10.27
N CYS A 244 -11.39 -20.47 -9.35
CA CYS A 244 -12.12 -20.16 -8.12
C CYS A 244 -11.49 -20.93 -6.95
N PRO A 245 -10.31 -20.52 -6.45
CA PRO A 245 -9.64 -21.26 -5.40
C PRO A 245 -10.44 -21.26 -4.09
N ILE A 246 -10.69 -22.43 -3.50
CA ILE A 246 -11.52 -22.59 -2.29
C ILE A 246 -10.76 -22.17 -1.01
N HIS A 247 -9.43 -22.16 -1.07
CA HIS A 247 -8.53 -21.81 0.03
C HIS A 247 -7.47 -20.82 -0.47
N TYR A 248 -6.63 -20.31 0.47
CA TYR A 248 -5.40 -19.57 0.18
C TYR A 248 -4.40 -20.46 -0.58
N ILE A 249 -4.72 -20.76 -1.84
CA ILE A 249 -3.79 -21.36 -2.79
C ILE A 249 -2.83 -20.26 -3.18
N ASN A 250 -1.54 -20.60 -3.15
CA ASN A 250 -0.50 -19.68 -3.57
C ASN A 250 -0.78 -19.25 -5.02
N GLU A 251 -0.94 -17.94 -5.20
CA GLU A 251 -1.19 -17.28 -6.48
C GLU A 251 -0.19 -17.74 -7.57
N ILE A 252 1.06 -17.99 -7.19
CA ILE A 252 2.13 -18.46 -8.08
C ILE A 252 1.75 -19.78 -8.75
N HIS A 253 1.09 -20.70 -8.03
CA HIS A 253 0.68 -21.98 -8.62
C HIS A 253 -0.42 -21.79 -9.66
N ILE A 254 -1.37 -20.88 -9.41
CA ILE A 254 -2.45 -20.56 -10.33
C ILE A 254 -1.87 -19.88 -11.59
N ASP A 255 -0.93 -18.94 -11.41
CA ASP A 255 -0.22 -18.29 -12.52
C ASP A 255 0.54 -19.28 -13.40
N GLN A 256 1.22 -20.26 -12.81
CA GLN A 256 1.90 -21.33 -13.56
C GLN A 256 0.94 -22.18 -14.39
N ILE A 257 -0.24 -22.52 -13.84
CA ILE A 257 -1.28 -23.25 -14.56
C ILE A 257 -1.81 -22.40 -15.72
N TYR A 258 -2.08 -21.13 -15.48
CA TYR A 258 -2.51 -20.18 -16.50
C TYR A 258 -1.48 -20.07 -17.63
N ARG A 259 -0.20 -19.88 -17.34
CA ARG A 259 0.86 -19.78 -18.36
C ARG A 259 0.92 -21.03 -19.23
N TRP A 260 0.83 -22.21 -18.62
CA TRP A 260 0.76 -23.47 -19.35
C TRP A 260 -0.50 -23.55 -20.21
N LEU A 261 -1.65 -23.13 -19.67
CA LEU A 261 -2.95 -23.19 -20.32
C LEU A 261 -2.95 -22.38 -21.62
N ILE A 262 -2.49 -21.13 -21.56
CA ILE A 262 -2.44 -20.23 -22.71
C ILE A 262 -1.46 -20.75 -23.78
N GLU A 263 -0.30 -21.26 -23.37
CA GLU A 263 0.68 -21.84 -24.29
C GLU A 263 0.12 -23.09 -24.99
N TYR A 264 -0.55 -23.97 -24.25
CA TYR A 264 -1.16 -25.17 -24.78
C TYR A 264 -2.28 -24.86 -25.79
N ILE A 265 -3.14 -23.89 -25.48
CA ILE A 265 -4.20 -23.41 -26.40
C ILE A 265 -3.56 -22.92 -27.70
N TYR A 266 -2.54 -22.05 -27.60
CA TYR A 266 -1.86 -21.52 -28.78
C TYR A 266 -1.25 -22.63 -29.65
N ILE A 267 -0.50 -23.55 -29.04
CA ILE A 267 0.13 -24.67 -29.75
C ILE A 267 -0.94 -25.52 -30.42
N ASN A 268 -2.05 -25.85 -29.75
CA ASN A 268 -3.10 -26.68 -30.35
C ASN A 268 -3.78 -26.02 -31.55
N ILE A 269 -4.05 -24.71 -31.49
CA ILE A 269 -4.64 -23.96 -32.59
C ILE A 269 -3.72 -23.98 -33.82
N HIS A 270 -2.40 -23.89 -33.61
CA HIS A 270 -1.42 -23.74 -34.70
C HIS A 270 -0.75 -25.05 -35.17
N SER A 271 -0.68 -26.09 -34.31
CA SER A 271 0.01 -27.36 -34.61
C SER A 271 -0.92 -28.45 -35.16
N LYS A 272 -2.24 -28.30 -35.06
CA LYS A 272 -3.21 -29.26 -35.57
C LYS A 272 -4.22 -28.58 -36.49
N ASN A 273 -4.48 -29.17 -37.66
CA ASN A 273 -5.68 -28.90 -38.48
C ASN A 273 -7.01 -29.26 -37.76
N ASN A 274 -7.00 -29.52 -36.45
CA ASN A 274 -8.17 -29.85 -35.64
C ASN A 274 -8.39 -28.76 -34.59
N TYR A 275 -9.15 -27.74 -34.98
CA TYR A 275 -9.66 -26.63 -34.16
C TYR A 275 -10.51 -27.05 -32.93
N LYS A 276 -10.54 -28.34 -32.55
CA LYS A 276 -11.48 -28.93 -31.58
C LYS A 276 -10.84 -29.64 -30.38
N SER A 277 -9.52 -29.71 -30.24
CA SER A 277 -8.94 -30.38 -29.05
C SER A 277 -9.06 -29.49 -27.82
N ILE A 278 -10.17 -29.66 -27.10
CA ILE A 278 -10.42 -29.08 -25.78
C ILE A 278 -9.52 -29.78 -24.76
N ILE A 279 -9.02 -29.02 -23.79
CA ILE A 279 -8.27 -29.55 -22.65
C ILE A 279 -9.20 -30.41 -21.80
N ASP A 280 -8.86 -31.68 -21.63
CA ASP A 280 -9.64 -32.59 -20.80
C ASP A 280 -9.17 -32.62 -19.33
N HIS A 281 -9.98 -33.25 -18.48
CA HIS A 281 -9.72 -33.39 -17.05
C HIS A 281 -8.40 -34.13 -16.74
N ASN A 282 -8.02 -35.13 -17.55
CA ASN A 282 -6.81 -35.91 -17.32
C ASN A 282 -5.56 -35.06 -17.58
N GLN A 283 -5.58 -34.24 -18.63
CA GLN A 283 -4.51 -33.31 -18.94
C GLN A 283 -4.31 -32.33 -17.77
N LEU A 284 -5.39 -31.69 -17.29
CA LEU A 284 -5.35 -30.80 -16.13
C LEU A 284 -4.78 -31.49 -14.89
N MET A 285 -5.24 -32.70 -14.57
CA MET A 285 -4.72 -33.47 -13.43
C MET A 285 -3.23 -33.76 -13.55
N MET A 286 -2.71 -34.01 -14.76
CA MET A 286 -1.28 -34.23 -14.97
C MET A 286 -0.45 -32.98 -14.66
N ILE A 287 -0.94 -31.79 -15.04
CA ILE A 287 -0.24 -30.52 -14.76
C ILE A 287 -0.29 -30.19 -13.28
N LEU A 288 -1.45 -30.35 -12.64
CA LEU A 288 -1.56 -30.16 -11.20
C LEU A 288 -0.59 -31.04 -10.45
N LYS A 289 -0.52 -32.34 -10.78
CA LYS A 289 0.47 -33.25 -10.18
C LYS A 289 1.92 -32.83 -10.40
N LYS A 290 2.22 -32.16 -11.53
CA LYS A 290 3.57 -31.65 -11.84
C LYS A 290 3.92 -30.41 -11.01
N ILE A 291 2.94 -29.53 -10.78
CA ILE A 291 3.11 -28.30 -10.01
C ILE A 291 3.10 -28.61 -8.51
N ASN A 292 2.12 -29.35 -8.03
CA ASN A 292 2.01 -29.77 -6.65
C ASN A 292 1.24 -31.09 -6.50
N LYS A 293 1.86 -32.08 -5.84
CA LYS A 293 1.28 -33.42 -5.63
C LYS A 293 0.03 -33.42 -4.73
N THR A 294 -0.22 -32.36 -3.97
CA THR A 294 -1.35 -32.29 -3.03
C THR A 294 -2.59 -31.59 -3.58
N LEU A 295 -2.46 -30.79 -4.65
CA LEU A 295 -3.57 -30.00 -5.18
C LEU A 295 -4.48 -30.84 -6.09
N GLN A 296 -5.79 -30.72 -5.87
CA GLN A 296 -6.82 -31.30 -6.73
C GLN A 296 -7.43 -30.22 -7.65
N ILE A 297 -8.03 -30.65 -8.77
CA ILE A 297 -8.73 -29.72 -9.69
C ILE A 297 -9.82 -28.93 -8.95
N THR A 298 -10.55 -29.59 -8.04
CA THR A 298 -11.61 -28.97 -7.24
C THR A 298 -11.11 -27.83 -6.36
N ASP A 299 -9.83 -27.81 -6.02
CA ASP A 299 -9.29 -26.80 -5.13
C ASP A 299 -9.07 -25.46 -5.87
N ILE A 300 -8.91 -25.50 -7.19
CA ILE A 300 -8.44 -24.38 -8.02
C ILE A 300 -9.51 -23.89 -8.99
N PHE A 301 -10.24 -24.81 -9.61
CA PHE A 301 -11.12 -24.50 -10.74
C PHE A 301 -12.58 -24.34 -10.31
N CYS A 302 -13.28 -23.38 -10.91
CA CYS A 302 -14.72 -23.16 -10.69
C CYS A 302 -15.54 -24.37 -11.18
N TYR A 303 -16.73 -24.61 -10.63
CA TYR A 303 -17.58 -25.77 -10.99
C TYR A 303 -17.79 -25.97 -12.51
N ASN A 304 -17.93 -24.87 -13.28
CA ASN A 304 -18.16 -24.89 -14.72
C ASN A 304 -16.91 -24.57 -15.57
N TYR A 305 -15.70 -24.73 -15.02
CA TYR A 305 -14.46 -24.32 -15.69
C TYR A 305 -14.31 -24.88 -17.12
N THR A 306 -14.79 -26.11 -17.38
CA THR A 306 -14.65 -26.74 -18.70
C THR A 306 -15.38 -25.96 -19.80
N LEU A 307 -16.56 -25.39 -19.49
CA LEU A 307 -17.29 -24.53 -20.41
C LEU A 307 -16.49 -23.26 -20.73
N TYR A 308 -15.83 -22.68 -19.74
CA TYR A 308 -15.05 -21.45 -19.91
C TYR A 308 -13.69 -21.70 -20.58
N LEU A 309 -13.11 -22.89 -20.43
CA LEU A 309 -11.97 -23.33 -21.24
C LEU A 309 -12.33 -23.43 -22.73
N ILE A 310 -13.54 -23.88 -23.06
CA ILE A 310 -14.05 -23.90 -24.44
C ILE A 310 -14.17 -22.46 -24.97
N LYS A 311 -14.80 -21.56 -24.20
CA LYS A 311 -14.93 -20.15 -24.57
C LYS A 311 -13.57 -19.46 -24.73
N LEU A 312 -12.59 -19.79 -23.89
CA LEU A 312 -11.23 -19.26 -24.01
C LEU A 312 -10.58 -19.70 -25.32
N ASN A 313 -10.72 -20.98 -25.69
CA ASN A 313 -10.22 -21.49 -26.96
C ASN A 313 -10.92 -20.83 -28.16
N GLU A 314 -12.25 -20.67 -28.12
CA GLU A 314 -13.02 -19.96 -29.15
C GLU A 314 -12.58 -18.50 -29.30
N LEU A 315 -12.31 -17.81 -28.19
CA LEU A 315 -11.80 -16.44 -28.21
C LEU A 315 -10.48 -16.34 -28.99
N PHE A 316 -9.57 -17.29 -28.79
CA PHE A 316 -8.26 -17.30 -29.47
C PHE A 316 -8.38 -17.64 -30.95
N ILE A 317 -9.27 -18.57 -31.31
CA ILE A 317 -9.57 -18.92 -32.71
C ILE A 317 -10.15 -17.71 -33.45
N ASN A 318 -11.09 -16.99 -32.84
CA ASN A 318 -11.80 -15.88 -33.48
C ASN A 318 -10.93 -14.61 -33.66
N ASN A 319 -9.87 -14.45 -32.87
CA ASN A 319 -9.05 -13.22 -32.87
C ASN A 319 -7.68 -13.37 -33.54
N THR A 320 -7.33 -14.54 -34.10
CA THR A 320 -6.04 -14.78 -34.78
C THR A 320 -4.83 -14.27 -33.97
N ILE A 321 -4.61 -14.84 -32.78
CA ILE A 321 -3.56 -14.43 -31.84
C ILE A 321 -2.17 -14.87 -32.32
N THR A 322 -1.18 -13.98 -32.25
CA THR A 322 0.23 -14.27 -32.58
C THR A 322 1.03 -14.84 -31.40
N TYR A 323 2.15 -15.52 -31.66
CA TYR A 323 3.04 -15.99 -30.58
C TYR A 323 3.54 -14.87 -29.67
N HIS A 324 3.84 -13.69 -30.22
CA HIS A 324 4.29 -12.55 -29.42
C HIS A 324 3.21 -12.10 -28.42
N GLN A 325 1.95 -12.04 -28.86
CA GLN A 325 0.82 -11.69 -27.99
C GLN A 325 0.61 -12.75 -26.89
N ILE A 326 0.81 -14.02 -27.19
CA ILE A 326 0.82 -15.10 -26.18
C ILE A 326 1.91 -14.90 -25.14
N ASP A 327 3.12 -14.57 -25.60
CA ASP A 327 4.26 -14.36 -24.70
C ASP A 327 3.98 -13.20 -23.74
N VAL A 328 3.40 -12.10 -24.24
CA VAL A 328 2.96 -10.97 -23.40
C VAL A 328 1.84 -11.38 -22.44
N LEU A 329 0.84 -12.15 -22.87
CA LEU A 329 -0.22 -12.65 -21.98
C LEU A 329 0.32 -13.56 -20.87
N LYS A 330 1.31 -14.41 -21.18
CA LYS A 330 2.01 -15.26 -20.20
C LYS A 330 2.85 -14.42 -19.24
N TYR A 331 3.44 -13.34 -19.74
CA TYR A 331 4.25 -12.42 -18.96
C TYR A 331 3.40 -11.66 -17.94
N VAL A 332 2.25 -11.14 -18.38
CA VAL A 332 1.24 -10.46 -17.54
C VAL A 332 0.75 -11.41 -16.46
N GLY A 333 0.41 -12.64 -16.83
CA GLY A 333 -0.02 -13.65 -15.87
C GLY A 333 -1.41 -13.39 -15.26
N VAL A 334 -1.70 -14.11 -14.19
CA VAL A 334 -2.91 -13.96 -13.37
C VAL A 334 -2.56 -13.75 -11.90
N CYS A 335 -3.47 -13.11 -11.17
CA CYS A 335 -3.37 -12.84 -9.75
C CYS A 335 -4.76 -12.72 -9.14
N PHE A 336 -4.81 -12.70 -7.82
CA PHE A 336 -6.02 -12.27 -7.14
C PHE A 336 -6.32 -10.80 -7.47
N THR A 337 -7.60 -10.46 -7.53
CA THR A 337 -8.10 -9.09 -7.64
C THR A 337 -7.34 -8.16 -6.70
N ASN A 338 -7.08 -6.94 -7.16
CA ASN A 338 -6.69 -5.86 -6.28
C ASN A 338 -7.77 -5.70 -5.19
N SER A 339 -7.36 -5.55 -3.94
CA SER A 339 -8.31 -5.26 -2.86
C SER A 339 -8.59 -3.76 -2.86
N LEU A 340 -9.30 -3.29 -3.88
CA LEU A 340 -9.87 -1.93 -3.84
C LEU A 340 -10.76 -1.76 -2.62
N ILE A 341 -11.32 -2.85 -2.07
CA ILE A 341 -11.99 -2.84 -0.78
C ILE A 341 -11.54 -4.10 -0.02
N THR A 342 -10.65 -3.96 0.96
CA THR A 342 -10.23 -5.03 1.88
C THR A 342 -11.35 -5.38 2.88
N TYR A 343 -12.18 -4.41 3.24
CA TYR A 343 -13.46 -4.64 3.90
C TYR A 343 -14.42 -5.40 2.97
N GLN A 344 -14.90 -6.57 3.39
CA GLN A 344 -15.78 -7.45 2.57
C GLN A 344 -15.14 -7.99 1.28
N TYR A 345 -13.81 -8.05 1.21
CA TYR A 345 -13.08 -8.57 0.06
C TYR A 345 -13.45 -10.03 -0.27
N ILE A 346 -13.90 -10.26 -1.51
CA ILE A 346 -14.08 -11.60 -2.09
C ILE A 346 -13.00 -11.77 -3.16
N PRO A 347 -11.95 -12.57 -2.91
CA PRO A 347 -10.86 -12.74 -3.86
C PRO A 347 -11.33 -13.50 -5.11
N GLU A 348 -11.13 -12.89 -6.28
CA GLU A 348 -11.27 -13.55 -7.58
C GLU A 348 -9.93 -13.59 -8.31
N ILE A 349 -9.72 -14.56 -9.20
CA ILE A 349 -8.51 -14.61 -10.03
C ILE A 349 -8.77 -13.94 -11.38
N HIS A 350 -7.95 -12.96 -11.73
CA HIS A 350 -8.07 -12.18 -12.96
C HIS A 350 -6.72 -12.11 -13.67
N LEU A 351 -6.69 -11.57 -14.89
CA LEU A 351 -5.44 -11.10 -15.48
C LEU A 351 -4.85 -10.02 -14.57
N CYS A 352 -3.53 -10.04 -14.36
CA CYS A 352 -2.87 -8.99 -13.58
C CYS A 352 -2.71 -7.70 -14.37
N LEU A 353 -3.81 -7.01 -14.58
CA LEU A 353 -3.84 -5.77 -15.34
C LEU A 353 -3.37 -4.58 -14.51
N GLY A 354 -3.39 -4.70 -13.18
CA GLY A 354 -3.20 -3.60 -12.25
C GLY A 354 -4.48 -2.79 -12.05
N HIS A 355 -4.50 -1.94 -11.01
CA HIS A 355 -5.51 -0.89 -10.88
C HIS A 355 -5.28 0.23 -11.91
N ASN A 356 -4.01 0.48 -12.22
CA ASN A 356 -3.58 1.61 -13.02
C ASN A 356 -3.53 1.26 -14.50
N LEU A 357 -4.44 1.87 -15.27
CA LEU A 357 -4.47 1.78 -16.72
C LEU A 357 -3.73 2.96 -17.36
N PRO A 358 -3.22 2.81 -18.60
CA PRO A 358 -2.67 3.95 -19.34
C PRO A 358 -3.69 5.10 -19.40
N ASN A 359 -3.26 6.31 -19.05
CA ASN A 359 -4.07 7.54 -18.91
C ASN A 359 -5.03 7.59 -17.72
N GLN A 360 -4.99 6.62 -16.81
CA GLN A 360 -5.77 6.59 -15.55
C GLN A 360 -4.88 6.27 -14.34
N SER A 361 -3.57 6.39 -14.49
CA SER A 361 -2.59 6.19 -13.41
C SER A 361 -2.23 7.52 -12.77
N LEU A 362 -2.17 7.54 -11.44
CA LEU A 362 -1.61 8.65 -10.66
C LEU A 362 -0.07 8.64 -10.63
N VAL A 363 0.55 7.56 -11.12
CA VAL A 363 2.00 7.35 -11.07
C VAL A 363 2.56 7.10 -12.46
N ASP A 364 3.70 7.74 -12.73
CA ASP A 364 4.46 7.52 -13.95
C ASP A 364 5.16 6.16 -13.95
N GLU A 365 5.22 5.54 -15.12
CA GLU A 365 5.96 4.28 -15.30
C GLU A 365 7.47 4.49 -15.11
N PHE A 366 8.08 3.67 -14.25
CA PHE A 366 9.52 3.64 -14.02
C PHE A 366 10.01 2.19 -14.01
N LEU A 367 10.63 1.78 -15.11
CA LEU A 367 11.21 0.44 -15.27
C LEU A 367 12.70 0.47 -14.92
N PRO A 368 13.10 0.04 -13.72
CA PRO A 368 14.48 0.19 -13.28
C PRO A 368 15.41 -0.77 -14.03
N ILE A 369 16.60 -0.29 -14.38
CA ILE A 369 17.72 -1.18 -14.74
C ILE A 369 18.52 -1.54 -13.48
N SER A 370 19.46 -2.49 -13.60
CA SER A 370 20.24 -2.98 -12.44
C SER A 370 20.97 -1.87 -11.67
N ASN A 371 21.42 -0.82 -12.36
CA ASN A 371 22.07 0.32 -11.73
C ASN A 371 21.09 1.18 -10.93
N ASP A 372 19.84 1.32 -11.39
CA ASP A 372 18.81 2.08 -10.68
C ASP A 372 18.35 1.33 -9.43
N LEU A 373 18.14 0.01 -9.54
CA LEU A 373 17.85 -0.84 -8.38
C LEU A 373 18.93 -0.70 -7.30
N LEU A 374 20.22 -0.73 -7.69
CA LEU A 374 21.32 -0.56 -6.74
C LEU A 374 21.29 0.81 -6.06
N LYS A 375 21.04 1.90 -6.81
CA LYS A 375 20.93 3.25 -6.23
C LYS A 375 19.75 3.36 -5.25
N LEU A 376 18.58 2.86 -5.65
CA LEU A 376 17.38 2.84 -4.79
C LEU A 376 17.64 2.02 -3.53
N ALA A 377 18.31 0.87 -3.64
CA ALA A 377 18.71 0.06 -2.50
C ALA A 377 19.68 0.78 -1.55
N ILE A 378 20.62 1.57 -2.08
CA ILE A 378 21.52 2.40 -1.28
C ILE A 378 20.74 3.46 -0.51
N HIS A 379 19.85 4.21 -1.18
CA HIS A 379 19.04 5.24 -0.50
C HIS A 379 18.11 4.62 0.54
N PHE A 380 17.43 3.53 0.20
CA PHE A 380 16.61 2.75 1.12
C PHE A 380 17.42 2.31 2.35
N THR A 381 18.62 1.75 2.16
CA THR A 381 19.52 1.38 3.26
C THR A 381 19.89 2.60 4.11
N GLN A 382 20.23 3.73 3.49
CA GLN A 382 20.59 4.96 4.20
C GLN A 382 19.44 5.50 5.04
N ILE A 383 18.21 5.47 4.53
CA ILE A 383 16.99 5.82 5.26
C ILE A 383 16.86 4.92 6.49
N LEU A 384 16.91 3.59 6.32
CA LEU A 384 16.73 2.66 7.42
C LEU A 384 17.81 2.80 8.50
N LEU A 385 19.06 3.07 8.11
CA LEU A 385 20.16 3.35 9.05
C LEU A 385 19.98 4.64 9.87
N THR A 386 19.03 5.50 9.50
CA THR A 386 18.71 6.71 10.28
C THR A 386 17.66 6.47 11.36
N ILE A 387 16.97 5.32 11.30
CA ILE A 387 15.97 4.95 12.29
C ILE A 387 16.71 4.57 13.59
N PRO A 388 16.47 5.28 14.70
CA PRO A 388 17.35 5.18 15.88
C PRO A 388 17.12 3.93 16.73
N TYR A 389 16.01 3.22 16.52
CA TYR A 389 15.65 1.99 17.22
C TYR A 389 14.90 1.06 16.26
N GLN A 390 14.80 -0.21 16.62
CA GLN A 390 14.05 -1.18 15.83
C GLN A 390 12.55 -0.80 15.80
N PRO A 391 11.93 -0.69 14.61
CA PRO A 391 10.49 -0.48 14.51
C PRO A 391 9.70 -1.56 15.25
N ASN A 392 8.57 -1.20 15.85
CA ASN A 392 7.69 -2.14 16.55
C ASN A 392 6.99 -3.08 15.57
N ILE A 393 6.68 -2.58 14.38
CA ILE A 393 6.04 -3.30 13.29
C ILE A 393 6.77 -2.92 12.00
N ILE A 394 7.08 -3.93 11.19
CA ILE A 394 7.60 -3.76 9.84
C ILE A 394 6.64 -4.50 8.90
N THR A 395 6.05 -3.78 7.96
CA THR A 395 5.21 -4.32 6.89
C THR A 395 5.94 -4.18 5.55
N ILE A 396 5.64 -5.11 4.64
CA ILE A 396 6.12 -5.08 3.25
C ILE A 396 4.91 -5.37 2.38
N ALA A 397 4.49 -4.40 1.58
CA ALA A 397 3.39 -4.52 0.66
C ALA A 397 3.90 -4.91 -0.74
N ARG A 398 3.25 -5.93 -1.30
CA ARG A 398 3.51 -6.41 -2.65
C ARG A 398 2.61 -5.67 -3.63
N SER A 399 3.06 -4.54 -4.16
CA SER A 399 2.30 -3.66 -5.05
C SER A 399 2.16 -4.22 -6.49
N SER A 400 2.38 -5.53 -6.68
CA SER A 400 2.31 -6.18 -8.01
C SER A 400 0.88 -6.45 -8.48
N ARG A 401 -0.09 -6.56 -7.56
CA ARG A 401 -1.52 -6.67 -7.91
C ARG A 401 -2.11 -5.34 -8.38
N ASP A 402 -1.59 -4.24 -7.85
CA ASP A 402 -2.02 -2.88 -8.21
C ASP A 402 -1.40 -2.39 -9.51
N GLY A 403 -0.47 -3.18 -10.05
CA GLY A 403 0.21 -2.89 -11.30
C GLY A 403 1.34 -1.89 -11.14
N TYR A 404 1.92 -1.81 -9.94
CA TYR A 404 3.07 -0.96 -9.68
C TYR A 404 4.36 -1.79 -9.78
N THR A 405 4.59 -2.81 -8.96
CA THR A 405 5.89 -3.52 -9.03
C THR A 405 6.09 -4.34 -10.32
N PRO A 406 7.22 -4.17 -11.06
CA PRO A 406 7.56 -5.02 -12.19
C PRO A 406 7.62 -6.51 -11.79
N ARG A 407 6.65 -7.32 -12.23
CA ARG A 407 6.50 -8.72 -11.75
C ARG A 407 7.76 -9.58 -11.90
N TRP A 408 8.59 -9.32 -12.92
CA TRP A 408 9.84 -10.06 -13.13
C TRP A 408 10.96 -9.70 -12.14
N LEU A 409 10.87 -8.51 -11.53
CA LEU A 409 11.80 -8.06 -10.49
C LEU A 409 11.25 -8.25 -9.08
N GLN A 410 9.95 -8.49 -8.93
CA GLN A 410 9.29 -8.59 -7.62
C GLN A 410 10.06 -9.47 -6.62
N TYR A 411 10.44 -10.69 -7.02
CA TYR A 411 11.20 -11.59 -6.15
C TYR A 411 12.55 -11.01 -5.73
N ASP A 412 13.28 -10.40 -6.67
CA ASP A 412 14.60 -9.82 -6.41
C ASP A 412 14.49 -8.57 -5.52
N ILE A 413 13.46 -7.74 -5.74
CA ILE A 413 13.14 -6.55 -4.93
C ILE A 413 12.77 -6.98 -3.50
N GLU A 414 11.83 -7.92 -3.34
CA GLU A 414 11.40 -8.43 -2.03
C GLU A 414 12.59 -9.02 -1.25
N LEU A 415 13.40 -9.86 -1.91
CA LEU A 415 14.57 -10.47 -1.31
C LEU A 415 15.61 -9.42 -0.89
N MET A 416 15.80 -8.39 -1.72
CA MET A 416 16.69 -7.27 -1.42
C MET A 416 16.21 -6.48 -0.19
N ILE A 417 14.92 -6.11 -0.13
CA ILE A 417 14.31 -5.42 1.01
C ILE A 417 14.53 -6.25 2.29
N ILE A 418 14.18 -7.54 2.27
CA ILE A 418 14.34 -8.44 3.42
C ILE A 418 15.79 -8.54 3.87
N ASN A 419 16.74 -8.64 2.94
CA ASN A 419 18.16 -8.73 3.27
C ASN A 419 18.70 -7.43 3.89
N ILE A 420 18.25 -6.27 3.40
CA ILE A 420 18.61 -4.97 3.97
C ILE A 420 18.01 -4.84 5.38
N LEU A 421 16.71 -5.14 5.55
CA LEU A 421 16.03 -5.08 6.85
C LEU A 421 16.72 -5.97 7.89
N LYS A 422 17.07 -7.20 7.51
CA LYS A 422 17.87 -8.09 8.36
C LYS A 422 19.18 -7.42 8.74
N LYS A 423 19.97 -6.97 7.78
CA LYS A 423 21.27 -6.36 8.06
C LYS A 423 21.21 -5.10 8.94
N VAL A 424 20.12 -4.32 8.85
CA VAL A 424 19.97 -3.08 9.60
C VAL A 424 19.43 -3.32 11.01
N PHE A 425 18.48 -4.24 11.20
CA PHE A 425 17.75 -4.40 12.47
C PHE A 425 17.94 -5.76 13.18
N ILE A 426 18.51 -6.78 12.52
CA ILE A 426 18.64 -8.16 13.02
C ILE A 426 20.11 -8.59 12.99
#